data_AF-A0AAU9XGV7-F1
#
_entry.id   AF-A0AAU9XGV7-F1
#
_cell.length_a   1.000
_cell.length_b   1.000
_cell.length_c   1.000
_cell.angle_alpha   90.00
_cell.angle_beta   90.00
_cell.angle_gamma   90.00
#
_symmetry.space_group_name_H-M   'P 1'
#
loop_
_entity.id
_entity.type
_entity.pdbx_description
1 polymer ?
#
loop_
_entity_poly.entity_id
_entity_poly.type
_entity_poly.pdbx_seq_one_letter_code
_entity_poly.pdbx_strand_id
1 'polypeptide(L)'
;MEVRDLKWYSPFLFFVGAILSFADSITDILTLVEFYRADHKTWFGVGLAFVLLPCLAFPILFHWVRAKDSWAKTALCAFHPFSAAFGRIEALIFCLKKWWYKDELDSNLSERAEEVLWHIDLAVLFEAALESAPQFIIQLYAINVQKEPPSIIQIISLAISFLVLAWAFTTTDKISLVNLDVLPSSGDLNNKCQLALYVTHLFLLSSRLLAICFFTVGYKWLVIAVLMPHSCVVLMVFIISNRDEYECSVGNVIPLILRIGIYYLRDDCIDVIDELWCIFLSHILFTIENFIMIVVFYSNYHLDAWYYLHVTVYVCVFSVLGSAMRILLLHRLSKRPN
;
A
#
# COMPACT_ATOMS: atom_id res chain seq x y z
N MET A 1 -12.28 6.03 -8.35
CA MET A 1 -12.14 6.55 -9.73
C MET A 1 -13.51 6.64 -10.38
N GLU A 2 -13.91 7.75 -11.02
CA GLU A 2 -15.17 7.80 -11.75
C GLU A 2 -15.06 7.06 -13.10
N VAL A 3 -16.19 6.51 -13.56
CA VAL A 3 -16.24 5.84 -14.87
C VAL A 3 -15.85 6.80 -15.99
N ARG A 4 -16.18 8.08 -15.86
CA ARG A 4 -15.87 9.14 -16.83
C ARG A 4 -14.37 9.36 -17.03
N ASP A 5 -13.55 9.00 -16.03
CA ASP A 5 -12.09 9.20 -16.03
C ASP A 5 -11.31 8.03 -16.63
N LEU A 6 -11.98 6.94 -17.04
CA LEU A 6 -11.34 5.78 -17.65
C LEU A 6 -10.74 6.14 -19.01
N LYS A 7 -9.41 6.01 -19.12
CA LYS A 7 -8.63 6.35 -20.31
C LYS A 7 -8.41 5.11 -21.19
N TRP A 8 -7.97 5.33 -22.43
CA TRP A 8 -7.68 4.26 -23.38
C TRP A 8 -6.61 3.27 -22.89
N TYR A 9 -5.70 3.71 -22.01
CA TYR A 9 -4.66 2.86 -21.42
C TYR A 9 -5.05 2.26 -20.06
N SER A 10 -6.21 2.61 -19.50
CA SER A 10 -6.72 2.03 -18.25
C SER A 10 -6.81 0.49 -18.31
N PRO A 11 -7.28 -0.15 -19.40
CA PRO A 11 -7.21 -1.60 -19.54
C PRO A 11 -5.79 -2.15 -19.33
N PHE A 12 -4.79 -1.52 -19.96
CA PHE A 12 -3.40 -1.96 -19.82
C PHE A 12 -2.92 -1.87 -18.38
N LEU A 13 -3.27 -0.81 -17.65
CA LEU A 13 -2.91 -0.66 -16.23
C LEU A 13 -3.56 -1.72 -15.35
N PHE A 14 -4.85 -2.00 -15.54
CA PHE A 14 -5.54 -3.06 -14.80
C PHE A 14 -4.99 -4.44 -15.14
N PHE A 15 -4.58 -4.67 -16.39
CA PHE A 15 -3.95 -5.92 -16.81
C PHE A 15 -2.58 -6.13 -16.17
N VAL A 16 -1.68 -5.14 -16.25
CA VAL A 16 -0.36 -5.20 -15.59
C VAL A 16 -0.54 -5.34 -14.08
N GLY A 17 -1.47 -4.58 -13.50
CA GLY A 17 -1.81 -4.69 -12.09
C GLY A 17 -2.27 -6.10 -11.73
N ALA A 18 -3.15 -6.72 -12.51
CA ALA A 18 -3.61 -8.08 -12.26
C ALA A 18 -2.47 -9.09 -12.31
N ILE A 19 -1.57 -8.97 -13.30
CA ILE A 19 -0.38 -9.82 -13.40
C ILE A 19 0.49 -9.70 -12.15
N LEU A 20 0.76 -8.48 -11.69
CA LEU A 20 1.57 -8.27 -10.49
C LEU A 20 0.92 -8.87 -9.24
N SER A 21 -0.38 -8.69 -9.05
CA SER A 21 -1.12 -9.30 -7.93
C SER A 21 -1.11 -10.82 -7.97
N PHE A 22 -1.30 -11.44 -9.15
CA PHE A 22 -1.15 -12.90 -9.27
C PHE A 22 0.27 -13.34 -8.96
N ALA A 23 1.26 -12.61 -9.48
CA ALA A 23 2.65 -12.94 -9.28
C ALA A 23 3.03 -12.88 -7.80
N ASP A 24 2.57 -11.85 -7.06
CA ASP A 24 2.81 -11.66 -5.63
C ASP A 24 2.28 -12.85 -4.82
N SER A 25 0.97 -13.13 -4.92
CA SER A 25 0.37 -14.26 -4.20
C SER A 25 0.97 -15.61 -4.59
N ILE A 26 1.37 -15.82 -5.86
CA ILE A 26 2.05 -17.05 -6.28
C ILE A 26 3.43 -17.13 -5.62
N THR A 27 4.23 -16.07 -5.66
CA THR A 27 5.58 -16.05 -5.08
C THR A 27 5.53 -16.19 -3.57
N ASP A 28 4.47 -15.71 -2.93
CA ASP A 28 4.22 -15.87 -1.49
C ASP A 28 3.93 -17.31 -1.12
N ILE A 29 3.07 -17.99 -1.87
CA ILE A 29 2.81 -19.41 -1.67
C ILE A 29 4.09 -20.22 -1.90
N LEU A 30 4.88 -19.89 -2.93
CA LEU A 30 6.11 -20.60 -3.23
C LEU A 30 7.19 -20.40 -2.14
N THR A 31 7.34 -19.19 -1.61
CA THR A 31 8.24 -18.92 -0.48
C THR A 31 7.82 -19.65 0.79
N LEU A 32 6.51 -19.78 1.05
CA LEU A 32 5.99 -20.61 2.14
C LEU A 32 6.33 -22.09 1.98
N VAL A 33 6.20 -22.62 0.76
CA VAL A 33 6.59 -24.01 0.47
C VAL A 33 8.07 -24.23 0.74
N GLU A 34 8.93 -23.25 0.44
CA GLU A 34 10.34 -23.31 0.77
C GLU A 34 10.60 -23.26 2.28
N PHE A 35 9.98 -22.34 3.02
CA PHE A 35 10.10 -22.29 4.47
C PHE A 35 9.67 -23.61 5.13
N TYR A 36 8.61 -24.23 4.61
CA TYR A 36 8.16 -25.54 5.09
C TYR A 36 9.18 -26.64 4.80
N ARG A 37 9.71 -26.68 3.57
CA ARG A 37 10.72 -27.68 3.15
C ARG A 37 12.04 -27.55 3.90
N ALA A 38 12.43 -26.32 4.25
CA ALA A 38 13.63 -26.00 5.03
C ALA A 38 13.41 -26.12 6.56
N ASP A 39 12.28 -26.65 7.01
CA ASP A 39 11.90 -26.82 8.43
C ASP A 39 11.84 -25.50 9.24
N HIS A 40 11.69 -24.35 8.56
CA HIS A 40 11.52 -23.03 9.16
C HIS A 40 10.08 -22.77 9.60
N LYS A 41 9.60 -23.55 10.59
CA LYS A 41 8.19 -23.57 11.04
C LYS A 41 7.64 -22.21 11.46
N THR A 42 8.45 -21.38 12.12
CA THR A 42 8.01 -20.04 12.56
C THR A 42 7.77 -19.11 11.38
N TRP A 43 8.69 -19.07 10.40
CA TRP A 43 8.55 -18.23 9.21
C TRP A 43 7.42 -18.72 8.32
N PHE A 44 7.29 -20.05 8.17
CA PHE A 44 6.13 -20.66 7.52
C PHE A 44 4.82 -20.25 8.19
N GLY A 45 4.71 -20.37 9.51
CA GLY A 45 3.48 -20.02 10.22
C GLY A 45 3.10 -18.54 10.13
N VAL A 46 4.09 -17.65 10.25
CA VAL A 46 3.88 -16.19 10.15
C VAL A 46 3.51 -15.79 8.73
N GLY A 47 4.24 -16.26 7.71
CA GLY A 47 3.90 -15.94 6.32
C GLY A 47 2.57 -16.56 5.89
N LEU A 48 2.22 -17.77 6.37
CA LEU A 48 0.91 -18.36 6.11
C LEU A 48 -0.21 -17.50 6.70
N ALA A 49 0.01 -16.90 7.88
CA ALA A 49 -0.94 -15.95 8.44
C ALA A 49 -1.12 -14.73 7.53
N PHE A 50 -0.05 -14.19 6.92
CA PHE A 50 -0.15 -13.05 6.00
C PHE A 50 -0.83 -13.39 4.66
N VAL A 51 -0.71 -14.61 4.16
CA VAL A 51 -1.47 -15.05 2.96
C VAL A 51 -2.97 -15.25 3.29
N LEU A 52 -3.29 -15.69 4.50
CA LEU A 52 -4.67 -15.95 4.91
C LEU A 52 -5.41 -14.70 5.43
N LEU A 53 -4.72 -13.73 6.01
CA LEU A 53 -5.31 -12.53 6.61
C LEU A 53 -6.15 -11.71 5.60
N PRO A 54 -5.67 -11.45 4.36
CA PRO A 54 -6.47 -10.79 3.33
C PRO A 54 -7.73 -11.59 2.98
N CYS A 55 -7.67 -12.93 2.94
CA CYS A 55 -8.82 -13.79 2.65
C CYS A 55 -9.99 -13.60 3.64
N LEU A 56 -9.69 -13.15 4.87
CA LEU A 56 -10.69 -12.83 5.89
C LEU A 56 -11.18 -11.39 5.80
N ALA A 57 -10.31 -10.47 5.38
CA ALA A 57 -10.61 -9.03 5.27
C ALA A 57 -11.42 -8.70 4.00
N PHE A 58 -11.12 -9.34 2.86
CA PHE A 58 -11.78 -9.10 1.58
C PHE A 58 -13.29 -9.37 1.59
N PRO A 59 -13.82 -10.43 2.23
CA PRO A 59 -15.26 -10.64 2.33
C PRO A 59 -15.99 -9.52 3.09
N ILE A 60 -15.36 -8.96 4.13
CA ILE A 60 -15.91 -7.82 4.89
C ILE A 60 -15.99 -6.60 3.98
N LEU A 61 -14.92 -6.33 3.23
CA LEU A 61 -14.87 -5.26 2.24
C LEU A 61 -15.92 -5.43 1.13
N PHE A 62 -16.03 -6.64 0.60
CA PHE A 62 -16.98 -6.98 -0.46
C PHE A 62 -18.42 -6.84 0.02
N HIS A 63 -18.73 -7.30 1.24
CA HIS A 63 -20.07 -7.14 1.81
C HIS A 63 -20.42 -5.66 2.01
N TRP A 64 -19.46 -4.85 2.46
CA TRP A 64 -19.65 -3.42 2.69
C TRP A 64 -19.91 -2.65 1.39
N VAL A 65 -19.18 -2.95 0.31
CA VAL A 65 -19.32 -2.24 -0.98
C VAL A 65 -20.43 -2.81 -1.86
N ARG A 66 -20.66 -4.13 -1.84
CA ARG A 66 -21.61 -4.84 -2.72
C ARG A 66 -22.71 -5.56 -1.95
N ALA A 67 -23.35 -4.85 -1.01
CA ALA A 67 -24.42 -5.39 -0.15
C ALA A 67 -25.62 -6.03 -0.89
N LYS A 68 -25.73 -5.85 -2.22
CA LYS A 68 -26.81 -6.38 -3.07
C LYS A 68 -26.51 -7.76 -3.69
N ASP A 69 -25.27 -8.27 -3.61
CA ASP A 69 -24.90 -9.58 -4.20
C ASP A 69 -25.07 -10.75 -3.21
N SER A 70 -25.31 -11.96 -3.73
CA SER A 70 -25.45 -13.20 -2.95
C SER A 70 -24.18 -13.49 -2.13
N TRP A 71 -24.35 -13.86 -0.85
CA TRP A 71 -23.25 -14.24 0.06
C TRP A 71 -22.36 -15.35 -0.51
N ALA A 72 -22.93 -16.29 -1.28
CA ALA A 72 -22.16 -17.36 -1.91
C ALA A 72 -21.23 -16.83 -3.01
N LYS A 73 -21.67 -15.82 -3.77
CA LYS A 73 -20.86 -15.17 -4.80
C LYS A 73 -19.75 -14.33 -4.15
N THR A 74 -20.06 -13.62 -3.07
CA THR A 74 -19.08 -12.91 -2.23
C THR A 74 -18.00 -13.84 -1.71
N ALA A 75 -18.38 -14.98 -1.11
CA ALA A 75 -17.44 -15.95 -0.59
C ALA A 75 -16.53 -16.53 -1.68
N LEU A 76 -17.08 -16.85 -2.86
CA LEU A 76 -16.30 -17.40 -3.96
C LEU A 76 -15.30 -16.40 -4.58
N CYS A 77 -15.65 -15.11 -4.59
CA CYS A 77 -14.80 -14.07 -5.19
C CYS A 77 -13.81 -13.41 -4.21
N ALA A 78 -14.05 -13.53 -2.90
CA ALA A 78 -13.28 -12.82 -1.87
C ALA A 78 -12.48 -13.73 -0.92
N PHE A 79 -12.82 -15.02 -0.80
CA PHE A 79 -12.21 -15.95 0.16
C PHE A 79 -11.04 -16.73 -0.44
N HIS A 80 -10.11 -16.04 -1.09
CA HIS A 80 -8.89 -16.62 -1.62
C HIS A 80 -7.79 -15.55 -1.72
N PRO A 81 -6.49 -15.91 -1.73
CA PRO A 81 -5.41 -14.92 -1.75
C PRO A 81 -5.43 -14.06 -3.03
N PHE A 82 -5.98 -14.59 -4.13
CA PHE A 82 -6.03 -13.89 -5.41
C PHE A 82 -7.14 -12.82 -5.53
N SER A 83 -7.84 -12.46 -4.44
CA SER A 83 -9.03 -11.59 -4.48
C SER A 83 -8.79 -10.25 -5.16
N ALA A 84 -7.67 -9.60 -4.85
CA ALA A 84 -7.29 -8.35 -5.49
C ALA A 84 -6.98 -8.53 -7.00
N ALA A 85 -6.33 -9.64 -7.38
CA ALA A 85 -6.05 -9.96 -8.78
C ALA A 85 -7.35 -10.16 -9.59
N PHE A 86 -8.32 -10.87 -9.02
CA PHE A 86 -9.65 -11.04 -9.62
C PHE A 86 -10.40 -9.71 -9.72
N GLY A 87 -10.33 -8.85 -8.69
CA GLY A 87 -10.86 -7.48 -8.76
C GLY A 87 -10.27 -6.69 -9.93
N ARG A 88 -8.94 -6.72 -10.11
CA ARG A 88 -8.27 -6.05 -11.24
C ARG A 88 -8.69 -6.63 -12.60
N ILE A 89 -8.91 -7.94 -12.71
CA ILE A 89 -9.48 -8.56 -13.93
C ILE A 89 -10.91 -8.04 -14.19
N GLU A 90 -11.74 -7.91 -13.15
CA GLU A 90 -13.10 -7.40 -13.30
C GLU A 90 -13.09 -5.96 -13.86
N ALA A 91 -12.21 -5.08 -13.34
CA ALA A 91 -12.00 -3.76 -13.92
C ALA A 91 -11.50 -3.81 -15.36
N LEU A 92 -10.56 -4.70 -15.68
CA LEU A 92 -10.07 -4.86 -17.05
C LEU A 92 -11.21 -5.22 -18.01
N ILE A 93 -12.01 -6.23 -17.68
CA ILE A 93 -13.15 -6.67 -18.49
C ILE A 93 -14.15 -5.53 -18.62
N PHE A 94 -14.42 -4.80 -17.54
CA PHE A 94 -15.30 -3.65 -17.57
C PHE A 94 -14.79 -2.55 -18.53
N CYS A 95 -13.51 -2.18 -18.43
CA CYS A 95 -12.91 -1.17 -19.30
C CYS A 95 -12.96 -1.59 -20.78
N LEU A 96 -12.71 -2.87 -21.07
CA LEU A 96 -12.82 -3.40 -22.43
C LEU A 96 -14.25 -3.36 -22.96
N LYS A 97 -15.25 -3.71 -22.13
CA LYS A 97 -16.67 -3.59 -22.48
C LYS A 97 -17.06 -2.14 -22.76
N LYS A 98 -16.68 -1.20 -21.88
CA LYS A 98 -16.94 0.23 -22.08
C LYS A 98 -16.33 0.73 -23.39
N TRP A 99 -15.11 0.31 -23.72
CA TRP A 99 -14.47 0.69 -24.96
C TRP A 99 -15.21 0.15 -26.20
N TRP A 100 -15.75 -1.07 -26.10
CA TRP A 100 -16.51 -1.71 -27.18
C TRP A 100 -17.89 -1.08 -27.42
N TYR A 101 -18.59 -0.67 -26.35
CA TYR A 101 -19.98 -0.16 -26.41
C TYR A 101 -20.06 1.37 -26.28
N LYS A 102 -19.16 2.09 -26.96
CA LYS A 102 -18.81 3.52 -26.81
C LYS A 102 -19.94 4.54 -26.58
N ASP A 103 -21.21 4.25 -26.90
CA ASP A 103 -22.32 5.22 -26.89
C ASP A 103 -23.62 4.77 -26.16
N GLU A 104 -23.65 3.60 -25.51
CA GLU A 104 -24.90 3.05 -24.92
C GLU A 104 -24.77 2.69 -23.43
N LEU A 105 -24.11 3.55 -22.65
CA LEU A 105 -23.96 3.32 -21.21
C LEU A 105 -25.22 3.80 -20.47
N ASP A 106 -26.11 2.86 -20.15
CA ASP A 106 -27.25 3.08 -19.26
C ASP A 106 -26.76 3.63 -17.89
N SER A 107 -27.52 4.52 -17.25
CA SER A 107 -27.11 5.19 -15.99
C SER A 107 -26.81 4.19 -14.88
N ASN A 108 -27.59 3.09 -14.82
CA ASN A 108 -27.38 1.96 -13.92
C ASN A 108 -26.03 1.26 -14.12
N LEU A 109 -25.48 1.28 -15.34
CA LEU A 109 -24.21 0.63 -15.68
C LEU A 109 -23.02 1.51 -15.31
N SER A 110 -23.21 2.83 -15.27
CA SER A 110 -22.23 3.80 -14.75
C SER A 110 -22.11 3.73 -13.24
N GLU A 111 -23.24 3.75 -12.50
CA GLU A 111 -23.24 3.70 -11.03
C GLU A 111 -22.60 2.40 -10.51
N ARG A 112 -22.98 1.25 -11.08
CA ARG A 112 -22.35 -0.05 -10.77
C ARG A 112 -20.84 -0.04 -11.03
N ALA A 113 -20.39 0.70 -12.02
CA ALA A 113 -18.99 0.71 -12.39
C ALA A 113 -18.14 1.60 -11.50
N GLU A 114 -18.71 2.69 -10.96
CA GLU A 114 -18.07 3.46 -9.89
C GLU A 114 -17.93 2.62 -8.61
N GLU A 115 -18.97 1.87 -8.25
CA GLU A 115 -18.91 0.91 -7.13
C GLU A 115 -17.80 -0.15 -7.33
N VAL A 116 -17.69 -0.70 -8.55
CA VAL A 116 -16.65 -1.69 -8.90
C VAL A 116 -15.25 -1.09 -8.81
N LEU A 117 -15.04 0.11 -9.36
CA LEU A 117 -13.73 0.78 -9.33
C LEU A 117 -13.32 1.12 -7.90
N TRP A 118 -14.24 1.65 -7.09
CA TRP A 118 -13.99 1.95 -5.68
C TRP A 118 -13.65 0.69 -4.87
N HIS A 119 -14.38 -0.41 -5.11
CA HIS A 119 -14.08 -1.70 -4.50
C HIS A 119 -12.66 -2.16 -4.81
N ILE A 120 -12.22 -2.00 -6.05
CA ILE A 120 -10.90 -2.43 -6.51
C ILE A 120 -9.81 -1.55 -5.90
N ASP A 121 -9.99 -0.22 -5.87
CA ASP A 121 -9.04 0.71 -5.28
C ASP A 121 -8.79 0.36 -3.80
N LEU A 122 -9.86 0.04 -3.06
CA LEU A 122 -9.76 -0.47 -1.69
C LEU A 122 -9.10 -1.85 -1.63
N ALA A 123 -9.49 -2.77 -2.51
CA ALA A 123 -8.94 -4.13 -2.52
C ALA A 123 -7.42 -4.14 -2.73
N VAL A 124 -6.92 -3.28 -3.62
CA VAL A 124 -5.49 -3.09 -3.89
C VAL A 124 -4.74 -2.58 -2.67
N LEU A 125 -5.35 -1.65 -1.92
CA LEU A 125 -4.74 -1.11 -0.71
C LEU A 125 -4.68 -2.14 0.42
N PHE A 126 -5.70 -2.99 0.53
CA PHE A 126 -5.75 -4.08 1.50
C PHE A 126 -4.75 -5.19 1.20
N GLU A 127 -4.66 -5.62 -0.06
CA GLU A 127 -3.60 -6.52 -0.55
C GLU A 127 -2.23 -5.97 -0.14
N ALA A 128 -1.96 -4.71 -0.47
CA ALA A 128 -0.68 -4.08 -0.17
C ALA A 128 -0.36 -4.02 1.33
N ALA A 129 -1.34 -3.70 2.19
CA ALA A 129 -1.12 -3.52 3.62
C ALA A 129 -1.12 -4.84 4.43
N LEU A 130 -1.94 -5.82 4.04
CA LEU A 130 -2.13 -7.07 4.78
C LEU A 130 -1.32 -8.24 4.25
N GLU A 131 -0.96 -8.22 2.96
CA GLU A 131 -0.19 -9.27 2.28
C GLU A 131 1.20 -8.73 1.92
N SER A 132 1.29 -7.81 0.96
CA SER A 132 2.58 -7.45 0.33
C SER A 132 3.59 -6.82 1.30
N ALA A 133 3.17 -5.88 2.17
CA ALA A 133 4.09 -5.24 3.11
C ALA A 133 4.58 -6.18 4.22
N PRO A 134 3.71 -6.91 4.95
CA PRO A 134 4.16 -7.91 5.93
C PRO A 134 5.01 -9.01 5.32
N GLN A 135 4.66 -9.44 4.10
CA GLN A 135 5.39 -10.46 3.37
C GLN A 135 6.78 -9.99 2.95
N PHE A 136 6.89 -8.76 2.45
CA PHE A 136 8.19 -8.13 2.19
C PHE A 136 9.06 -8.14 3.46
N ILE A 137 8.47 -7.75 4.60
CA ILE A 137 9.20 -7.67 5.88
C ILE A 137 9.67 -9.06 6.32
N ILE A 138 8.81 -10.08 6.30
CA ILE A 138 9.21 -11.43 6.76
C ILE A 138 10.24 -12.07 5.84
N GLN A 139 10.17 -11.84 4.52
CA GLN A 139 11.16 -12.36 3.59
C GLN A 139 12.51 -11.68 3.78
N LEU A 140 12.54 -10.34 3.89
CA LEU A 140 13.77 -9.61 4.15
C LEU A 140 14.36 -9.98 5.52
N TYR A 141 13.51 -10.18 6.52
CA TYR A 141 13.90 -10.67 7.84
C TYR A 141 14.52 -12.06 7.75
N ALA A 142 13.87 -13.00 7.06
CA ALA A 142 14.38 -14.35 6.86
C ALA A 142 15.75 -14.32 6.19
N ILE A 143 15.92 -13.56 5.10
CA ILE A 143 17.22 -13.41 4.41
C ILE A 143 18.33 -12.90 5.34
N ASN A 144 18.02 -12.01 6.29
CA ASN A 144 19.02 -11.47 7.21
C ASN A 144 19.35 -12.39 8.41
N VAL A 145 18.42 -13.28 8.79
CA VAL A 145 18.58 -14.15 9.98
C VAL A 145 18.96 -15.58 9.62
N GLN A 146 18.58 -16.04 8.42
CA GLN A 146 18.90 -17.37 7.95
C GLN A 146 20.40 -17.51 7.68
N LYS A 147 20.95 -18.69 7.97
CA LYS A 147 22.36 -19.01 7.68
C LYS A 147 22.58 -19.45 6.24
N GLU A 148 21.51 -19.89 5.59
CA GLU A 148 21.51 -20.40 4.23
C GLU A 148 21.44 -19.25 3.22
N PRO A 149 22.03 -19.39 2.03
CA PRO A 149 21.90 -18.37 1.00
C PRO A 149 20.42 -18.11 0.66
N PRO A 150 20.03 -16.86 0.38
CA PRO A 150 18.67 -16.54 -0.02
C PRO A 150 18.29 -17.30 -1.29
N SER A 151 17.10 -17.89 -1.28
CA SER A 151 16.59 -18.56 -2.47
C SER A 151 16.19 -17.53 -3.53
N ILE A 152 16.22 -17.96 -4.79
CA ILE A 152 15.85 -17.08 -5.91
C ILE A 152 14.39 -16.61 -5.76
N ILE A 153 13.51 -17.48 -5.27
CA ILE A 153 12.10 -17.12 -5.11
C ILE A 153 11.88 -16.09 -4.00
N GLN A 154 12.66 -16.13 -2.90
CA GLN A 154 12.61 -15.09 -1.86
C GLN A 154 12.97 -13.72 -2.44
N ILE A 155 14.00 -13.64 -3.29
CA ILE A 155 14.42 -12.38 -3.94
C ILE A 155 13.36 -11.88 -4.92
N ILE A 156 12.79 -12.78 -5.73
CA ILE A 156 11.74 -12.44 -6.69
C ILE A 156 10.49 -11.93 -5.95
N SER A 157 10.09 -12.62 -4.89
CA SER A 157 8.92 -12.27 -4.09
C SER A 157 9.11 -10.89 -3.44
N LEU A 158 10.27 -10.62 -2.83
CA LEU A 158 10.60 -9.30 -2.30
C LEU A 158 10.46 -8.18 -3.34
N ALA A 159 10.95 -8.40 -4.56
CA ALA A 159 10.87 -7.42 -5.63
C ALA A 159 9.41 -7.19 -6.07
N ILE A 160 8.62 -8.25 -6.20
CA ILE A 160 7.22 -8.15 -6.63
C ILE A 160 6.37 -7.49 -5.55
N SER A 161 6.45 -7.93 -4.29
CA SER A 161 5.69 -7.35 -3.18
C SER A 161 5.98 -5.85 -3.04
N PHE A 162 7.24 -5.45 -3.22
CA PHE A 162 7.62 -4.04 -3.21
C PHE A 162 7.00 -3.24 -4.37
N LEU A 163 6.99 -3.79 -5.59
CA LEU A 163 6.38 -3.15 -6.75
C LEU A 163 4.86 -3.03 -6.61
N VAL A 164 4.19 -4.07 -6.09
CA VAL A 164 2.75 -4.07 -5.81
C VAL A 164 2.41 -3.00 -4.79
N LEU A 165 3.18 -2.93 -3.70
CA LEU A 165 3.00 -1.93 -2.64
C LEU A 165 3.20 -0.49 -3.15
N ALA A 166 4.28 -0.23 -3.91
CA ALA A 166 4.53 1.08 -4.50
C ALA A 166 3.44 1.48 -5.50
N TRP A 167 2.95 0.53 -6.28
CA TRP A 167 1.83 0.75 -7.19
C TRP A 167 0.55 1.11 -6.43
N ALA A 168 0.21 0.34 -5.40
CA ALA A 168 -0.99 0.55 -4.60
C ALA A 168 -1.05 1.95 -3.99
N PHE A 169 0.02 2.38 -3.31
CA PHE A 169 0.06 3.72 -2.69
C PHE A 169 0.04 4.85 -3.73
N THR A 170 0.68 4.65 -4.88
CA THR A 170 0.61 5.62 -5.98
C THR A 170 -0.81 5.77 -6.51
N THR A 171 -1.53 4.66 -6.71
CA THR A 171 -2.91 4.69 -7.18
C THR A 171 -3.83 5.35 -6.16
N THR A 172 -3.68 5.04 -4.87
CA THR A 172 -4.49 5.66 -3.81
C THR A 172 -4.27 7.16 -3.73
N ASP A 173 -3.02 7.62 -3.73
CA ASP A 173 -2.71 9.05 -3.67
C ASP A 173 -3.26 9.83 -4.86
N LYS A 174 -3.12 9.25 -6.05
CA LYS A 174 -3.63 9.85 -7.27
C LYS A 174 -5.14 10.07 -7.18
N ILE A 175 -5.87 9.09 -6.63
CA ILE A 175 -7.32 9.20 -6.45
C ILE A 175 -7.64 10.29 -5.43
N SER A 176 -6.98 10.30 -4.27
CA SER A 176 -7.17 11.35 -3.26
C SER A 176 -6.92 12.75 -3.85
N LEU A 177 -5.84 12.93 -4.62
CA LEU A 177 -5.50 14.21 -5.26
C LEU A 177 -6.50 14.66 -6.33
N VAL A 178 -7.11 13.73 -7.05
CA VAL A 178 -8.19 14.04 -8.01
C VAL A 178 -9.46 14.42 -7.28
N ASN A 179 -9.82 13.70 -6.22
CA ASN A 179 -11.03 13.98 -5.43
C ASN A 179 -10.98 15.35 -4.72
N LEU A 180 -9.78 15.85 -4.43
CA LEU A 180 -9.56 17.16 -3.80
C LEU A 180 -9.42 18.30 -4.82
N ASP A 181 -9.70 18.05 -6.10
CA ASP A 181 -9.54 19.01 -7.22
C ASP A 181 -8.12 19.61 -7.35
N VAL A 182 -7.12 19.02 -6.71
CA VAL A 182 -5.71 19.47 -6.76
C VAL A 182 -5.03 19.02 -8.05
N LEU A 183 -5.47 17.89 -8.62
CA LEU A 183 -4.95 17.34 -9.86
C LEU A 183 -6.08 17.25 -10.89
N PRO A 184 -5.90 17.75 -12.14
CA PRO A 184 -6.91 17.57 -13.17
C PRO A 184 -7.12 16.09 -13.46
N SER A 185 -8.40 15.70 -13.60
CA SER A 185 -8.81 14.32 -13.88
C SER A 185 -8.16 13.77 -15.15
N SER A 186 -7.78 14.62 -16.10
CA SER A 186 -7.16 14.23 -17.37
C SER A 186 -6.00 15.16 -17.81
N GLY A 187 -5.17 14.66 -18.74
CA GLY A 187 -4.05 15.40 -19.34
C GLY A 187 -2.65 14.81 -19.10
N ASP A 188 -1.66 15.38 -19.77
CA ASP A 188 -0.22 15.02 -19.66
C ASP A 188 0.34 15.30 -18.26
N LEU A 189 -0.17 16.34 -17.59
CA LEU A 189 0.19 16.68 -16.21
C LEU A 189 -0.13 15.54 -15.22
N ASN A 190 -1.26 14.85 -15.43
CA ASN A 190 -1.67 13.72 -14.60
C ASN A 190 -0.68 12.55 -14.73
N ASN A 191 -0.23 12.23 -15.95
CA ASN A 191 0.71 11.13 -16.17
C ASN A 191 2.10 11.43 -15.57
N LYS A 192 2.59 12.66 -15.75
CA LYS A 192 3.85 13.12 -15.14
C LYS A 192 3.77 13.12 -13.61
N CYS A 193 2.64 13.56 -13.05
CA CYS A 193 2.40 13.52 -11.62
C CYS A 193 2.36 12.07 -11.10
N GLN A 194 1.66 11.17 -11.77
CA GLN A 194 1.62 9.75 -11.41
C GLN A 194 3.01 9.12 -11.37
N LEU A 195 3.85 9.40 -12.37
CA LEU A 195 5.23 8.92 -12.38
C LEU A 195 6.05 9.52 -11.23
N ALA A 196 5.90 10.81 -10.95
CA ALA A 196 6.57 11.47 -9.82
C ALA A 196 6.13 10.90 -8.48
N LEU A 197 4.83 10.63 -8.28
CA LEU A 197 4.28 9.98 -7.10
C LEU A 197 4.85 8.57 -6.94
N TYR A 198 4.92 7.80 -8.03
CA TYR A 198 5.50 6.46 -8.02
C TYR A 198 6.96 6.48 -7.59
N VAL A 199 7.79 7.32 -8.21
CA VAL A 199 9.22 7.46 -7.83
C VAL A 199 9.38 7.90 -6.38
N THR A 200 8.53 8.81 -5.90
CA THR A 200 8.54 9.26 -4.50
C THR A 200 8.23 8.10 -3.56
N HIS A 201 7.21 7.29 -3.87
CA HIS A 201 6.88 6.09 -3.11
C HIS A 201 7.98 5.05 -3.11
N LEU A 202 8.72 4.87 -4.22
CA LEU A 202 9.86 3.96 -4.22
C LEU A 202 10.89 4.37 -3.16
N PHE A 203 11.20 5.66 -3.01
CA PHE A 203 12.14 6.11 -1.98
C PHE A 203 11.57 5.97 -0.56
N LEU A 204 10.35 6.45 -0.32
CA LEU A 204 9.71 6.41 1.00
C LEU A 204 9.50 4.96 1.48
N LEU A 205 8.91 4.10 0.65
CA LEU A 205 8.67 2.70 1.01
C LEU A 205 9.99 1.95 1.21
N SER A 206 10.99 2.17 0.35
CA SER A 206 12.29 1.51 0.51
C SER A 206 12.90 1.86 1.87
N SER A 207 12.95 3.14 2.23
CA SER A 207 13.54 3.54 3.51
C SER A 207 12.75 3.01 4.71
N ARG A 208 11.41 3.05 4.64
CA ARG A 208 10.51 2.58 5.70
C ARG A 208 10.64 1.07 5.93
N LEU A 209 10.50 0.28 4.87
CA LEU A 209 10.54 -1.18 4.97
C LEU A 209 11.91 -1.69 5.42
N LEU A 210 13.00 -1.08 4.92
CA LEU A 210 14.35 -1.39 5.38
C LEU A 210 14.52 -1.03 6.86
N ALA A 211 14.12 0.16 7.29
CA ALA A 211 14.22 0.58 8.68
C ALA A 211 13.44 -0.36 9.62
N ILE A 212 12.20 -0.70 9.25
CA ILE A 212 11.34 -1.64 9.99
C ILE A 212 11.99 -3.01 10.08
N CYS A 213 12.46 -3.57 8.95
CA CYS A 213 13.02 -4.90 8.93
C CYS A 213 14.30 -4.99 9.77
N PHE A 214 15.27 -4.11 9.55
CA PHE A 214 16.55 -4.16 10.27
C PHE A 214 16.36 -3.89 11.76
N PHE A 215 15.49 -2.96 12.14
CA PHE A 215 15.14 -2.79 13.55
C PHE A 215 14.48 -4.03 14.15
N THR A 216 13.59 -4.70 13.40
CA THR A 216 12.95 -5.94 13.84
C THR A 216 13.93 -7.10 14.00
N VAL A 217 14.98 -7.17 13.18
CA VAL A 217 16.08 -8.15 13.33
C VAL A 217 16.75 -8.02 14.70
N GLY A 218 17.08 -6.78 15.14
CA GLY A 218 17.72 -6.55 16.44
C GLY A 218 16.77 -6.56 17.63
N TYR A 219 15.60 -5.94 17.49
CA TYR A 219 14.71 -5.57 18.60
C TYR A 219 13.33 -6.24 18.58
N LYS A 220 13.08 -7.12 17.60
CA LYS A 220 11.85 -7.91 17.48
C LYS A 220 10.59 -7.02 17.55
N TRP A 221 9.69 -7.31 18.49
CA TRP A 221 8.39 -6.66 18.65
C TRP A 221 8.43 -5.20 19.11
N LEU A 222 9.60 -4.69 19.53
CA LEU A 222 9.74 -3.27 19.91
C LEU A 222 9.47 -2.31 18.76
N VAL A 223 9.49 -2.79 17.51
CA VAL A 223 9.12 -1.99 16.33
C VAL A 223 7.72 -1.39 16.44
N ILE A 224 6.79 -2.09 17.09
CA ILE A 224 5.42 -1.62 17.32
C ILE A 224 5.44 -0.38 18.22
N ALA A 225 6.29 -0.37 19.26
CA ALA A 225 6.39 0.77 20.18
C ALA A 225 6.94 2.03 19.48
N VAL A 226 7.76 1.87 18.45
CA VAL A 226 8.31 3.00 17.68
C VAL A 226 7.31 3.53 16.65
N LEU A 227 6.55 2.66 15.98
CA LEU A 227 5.63 3.06 14.89
C LEU A 227 4.22 3.48 15.34
N MET A 228 3.76 2.97 16.48
CA MET A 228 2.43 3.29 17.01
C MET A 228 2.23 4.78 17.31
N PRO A 229 3.19 5.50 17.92
CA PRO A 229 3.05 6.93 18.20
C PRO A 229 2.72 7.76 16.95
N HIS A 230 3.42 7.57 15.84
CA HIS A 230 3.13 8.28 14.59
C HIS A 230 1.73 8.02 14.07
N SER A 231 1.34 6.74 14.02
CA SER A 231 0.00 6.34 13.57
C SER A 231 -1.08 6.98 14.42
N CYS A 232 -0.86 7.07 15.74
CA CYS A 232 -1.76 7.77 16.68
C CYS A 232 -1.80 9.29 16.45
N VAL A 233 -0.66 9.94 16.19
CA VAL A 233 -0.61 11.39 15.92
C VAL A 233 -1.35 11.73 14.63
N VAL A 234 -1.09 11.00 13.54
CA VAL A 234 -1.78 11.18 12.25
C VAL A 234 -3.29 10.96 12.41
N LEU A 235 -3.69 9.95 13.18
CA LEU A 235 -5.09 9.70 13.50
C LEU A 235 -5.74 10.84 14.28
N MET A 236 -5.06 11.37 15.31
CA MET A 236 -5.59 12.46 16.11
C MET A 236 -5.79 13.72 15.26
N VAL A 237 -4.81 14.04 14.40
CA VAL A 237 -4.94 15.14 13.43
C VAL A 237 -6.14 14.89 12.52
N PHE A 238 -6.28 13.68 11.97
CA PHE A 238 -7.41 13.31 11.12
C PHE A 238 -8.77 13.52 11.80
N ILE A 239 -8.91 13.09 13.07
CA ILE A 239 -10.15 13.23 13.84
C ILE A 239 -10.45 14.71 14.15
N ILE A 240 -9.41 15.50 14.48
CA ILE A 240 -9.56 16.93 14.79
C ILE A 240 -10.01 17.69 13.54
N SER A 241 -9.40 17.43 12.38
CA SER A 241 -9.75 18.12 11.13
C SER A 241 -11.15 17.77 10.62
N ASN A 242 -11.63 16.54 10.86
CA ASN A 242 -12.95 16.09 10.41
C ASN A 242 -14.00 16.06 11.54
N ARG A 243 -13.80 16.88 12.58
CA ARG A 243 -14.64 16.90 13.78
C ARG A 243 -16.13 17.12 13.49
N ASP A 244 -16.42 17.90 12.45
CA ASP A 244 -17.79 18.29 12.10
C ASP A 244 -18.50 17.26 11.20
N GLU A 245 -17.78 16.27 10.63
CA GLU A 245 -18.33 15.24 9.72
C GLU A 245 -18.47 13.85 10.35
N TYR A 246 -17.72 13.54 11.42
CA TYR A 246 -17.72 12.20 12.01
C TYR A 246 -18.78 12.04 13.11
N GLU A 247 -19.96 11.53 12.77
CA GLU A 247 -20.83 10.86 13.74
C GLU A 247 -20.19 9.52 14.17
N CYS A 248 -20.11 9.28 15.48
CA CYS A 248 -19.46 8.12 16.07
C CYS A 248 -20.34 6.86 15.93
N SER A 249 -20.45 6.33 14.71
CA SER A 249 -21.15 5.08 14.39
C SER A 249 -20.15 3.91 14.26
N VAL A 250 -20.61 2.68 14.55
CA VAL A 250 -19.80 1.46 14.40
C VAL A 250 -19.29 1.29 12.96
N GLY A 251 -20.04 1.79 11.97
CA GLY A 251 -19.64 1.80 10.55
C GLY A 251 -18.39 2.63 10.26
N ASN A 252 -18.09 3.63 11.09
CA ASN A 252 -16.94 4.53 10.92
C ASN A 252 -15.66 4.03 11.63
N VAL A 253 -15.77 3.05 12.53
CA VAL A 253 -14.64 2.53 13.31
C VAL A 253 -13.75 1.58 12.50
N ILE A 254 -14.35 0.71 11.70
CA ILE A 254 -13.62 -0.24 10.84
C ILE A 254 -12.72 0.49 9.82
N PRO A 255 -13.20 1.45 9.01
CA PRO A 255 -12.34 2.19 8.08
C PRO A 255 -11.26 2.99 8.82
N LEU A 256 -11.52 3.45 10.05
CA LEU A 256 -10.52 4.13 10.88
C LEU A 256 -9.38 3.19 11.27
N ILE A 257 -9.69 1.98 11.76
CA ILE A 257 -8.70 0.96 12.12
C ILE A 257 -7.86 0.55 10.91
N LEU A 258 -8.50 0.37 9.76
CA LEU A 258 -7.81 0.04 8.51
C LEU A 258 -6.87 1.16 8.10
N ARG A 259 -7.31 2.41 8.24
CA ARG A 259 -6.52 3.60 7.93
C ARG A 259 -5.29 3.71 8.86
N ILE A 260 -5.44 3.42 10.15
CA ILE A 260 -4.30 3.29 11.09
C ILE A 260 -3.34 2.19 10.63
N GLY A 261 -3.87 1.04 10.21
CA GLY A 261 -3.08 -0.07 9.66
C GLY A 261 -2.36 0.26 8.35
N ILE A 262 -2.74 1.31 7.64
CA ILE A 262 -2.03 1.80 6.45
C ILE A 262 -1.02 2.89 6.84
N TYR A 263 -1.34 3.72 7.84
CA TYR A 263 -0.53 4.88 8.21
C TYR A 263 0.84 4.57 8.80
N TYR A 264 1.03 3.40 9.40
CA TYR A 264 2.38 3.01 9.86
C TYR A 264 3.37 2.87 8.67
N LEU A 265 2.86 2.54 7.48
CA LEU A 265 3.63 2.35 6.26
C LEU A 265 3.55 3.57 5.32
N ARG A 266 2.36 4.18 5.20
CA ARG A 266 2.03 5.34 4.35
C ARG A 266 1.87 6.57 5.22
N ASP A 267 2.81 7.49 5.08
CA ASP A 267 3.04 8.64 5.96
C ASP A 267 2.13 9.86 5.68
N ASP A 268 1.01 9.70 4.99
CA ASP A 268 0.36 10.84 4.35
C ASP A 268 -1.15 10.84 4.52
N CYS A 269 -1.64 11.82 5.26
CA CYS A 269 -3.05 12.18 5.39
C CYS A 269 -3.49 13.07 4.22
N ILE A 270 -3.26 12.63 2.97
CA ILE A 270 -3.63 13.41 1.76
C ILE A 270 -5.12 13.74 1.78
N ASP A 271 -5.93 12.86 2.36
CA ASP A 271 -7.37 13.06 2.49
C ASP A 271 -7.74 14.25 3.42
N VAL A 272 -6.76 14.88 4.07
CA VAL A 272 -6.90 16.05 4.97
C VAL A 272 -5.97 17.19 4.52
N ILE A 273 -5.87 17.40 3.21
CA ILE A 273 -4.95 18.35 2.55
C ILE A 273 -5.11 19.81 3.00
N ASP A 274 -6.19 20.17 3.70
CA ASP A 274 -6.46 21.56 4.09
C ASP A 274 -5.31 22.22 4.87
N GLU A 275 -4.42 21.44 5.48
CA GLU A 275 -3.22 21.96 6.13
C GLU A 275 -1.93 21.29 5.61
N LEU A 276 -1.22 21.97 4.68
CA LEU A 276 0.14 21.61 4.24
C LEU A 276 1.10 21.35 5.43
N TRP A 277 0.85 22.00 6.57
CA TRP A 277 1.58 21.79 7.82
C TRP A 277 1.45 20.38 8.38
N CYS A 278 0.28 19.74 8.25
CA CYS A 278 0.06 18.37 8.71
C CYS A 278 0.87 17.37 7.87
N ILE A 279 0.91 17.57 6.55
CA ILE A 279 1.76 16.78 5.65
C ILE A 279 3.24 16.96 6.02
N PHE A 280 3.67 18.19 6.27
CA PHE A 280 5.05 18.47 6.67
C PHE A 280 5.43 17.81 7.99
N LEU A 281 4.55 17.89 9.00
CA LEU A 281 4.74 17.26 10.31
C LEU A 281 4.83 15.73 10.18
N SER A 282 3.97 15.12 9.36
CA SER A 282 3.98 13.68 9.15
C SER A 282 5.32 13.20 8.60
N HIS A 283 5.81 13.84 7.52
CA HIS A 283 7.11 13.53 6.92
C HIS A 283 8.31 13.78 7.83
N ILE A 284 8.22 14.75 8.75
CA ILE A 284 9.22 14.93 9.79
C ILE A 284 9.21 13.72 10.73
N LEU A 285 8.04 13.32 11.23
CA LEU A 285 7.90 12.18 12.13
C LEU A 285 8.42 10.90 11.48
N PHE A 286 8.03 10.62 10.24
CA PHE A 286 8.51 9.47 9.47
C PHE A 286 10.03 9.44 9.32
N THR A 287 10.64 10.59 8.98
CA THR A 287 12.08 10.68 8.82
C THR A 287 12.79 10.44 10.16
N ILE A 288 12.29 11.02 11.24
CA ILE A 288 12.82 10.83 12.61
C ILE A 288 12.70 9.37 13.03
N GLU A 289 11.56 8.73 12.81
CA GLU A 289 11.35 7.32 13.15
C GLU A 289 12.29 6.39 12.41
N ASN A 290 12.41 6.57 11.09
CA ASN A 290 13.32 5.77 10.28
C ASN A 290 14.77 5.95 10.73
N PHE A 291 15.16 7.18 11.09
CA PHE A 291 16.49 7.46 11.62
C PHE A 291 16.70 6.79 12.97
N ILE A 292 15.76 6.91 13.90
CA ILE A 292 15.84 6.26 15.21
C ILE A 292 15.98 4.74 15.03
N MET A 293 15.12 4.12 14.22
CA MET A 293 15.16 2.68 13.97
C MET A 293 16.51 2.24 13.41
N ILE A 294 17.01 2.89 12.35
CA ILE A 294 18.22 2.42 11.66
C ILE A 294 19.51 2.81 12.39
N VAL A 295 19.55 3.96 13.07
CA VAL A 295 20.72 4.41 13.84
C VAL A 295 20.86 3.61 15.12
N VAL A 296 19.76 3.32 15.82
CA VAL A 296 19.79 2.44 17.01
C VAL A 296 20.23 1.05 16.60
N PHE A 297 19.72 0.51 15.49
CA PHE A 297 20.19 -0.76 14.94
C PHE A 297 21.69 -0.72 14.63
N TYR A 298 22.15 0.25 13.82
CA TYR A 298 23.55 0.37 13.44
C TYR A 298 24.47 0.50 14.66
N SER A 299 24.12 1.35 15.62
CA SER A 299 24.96 1.59 16.80
C SER A 299 25.23 0.30 17.59
N ASN A 300 24.27 -0.62 17.65
CA ASN A 300 24.39 -1.86 18.41
C ASN A 300 24.97 -3.04 17.60
N TYR A 301 24.86 -3.01 16.27
CA TYR A 301 25.22 -4.15 15.40
C TYR A 301 26.25 -3.82 14.30
N HIS A 302 26.84 -2.61 14.26
CA HIS A 302 27.72 -2.13 13.18
C HIS A 302 28.95 -3.00 12.88
N LEU A 303 29.40 -3.86 13.79
CA LEU A 303 30.56 -4.73 13.60
C LEU A 303 30.23 -6.08 12.95
N ASP A 304 28.94 -6.45 12.87
CA ASP A 304 28.56 -7.82 12.51
C ASP A 304 28.47 -8.03 10.99
N ALA A 305 28.25 -6.97 10.19
CA ALA A 305 28.17 -7.10 8.74
C ALA A 305 28.58 -5.84 7.96
N TRP A 306 29.33 -6.03 6.87
CA TRP A 306 29.83 -4.94 6.01
C TRP A 306 28.72 -4.13 5.32
N TYR A 307 27.56 -4.74 5.09
CA TYR A 307 26.45 -4.10 4.38
C TYR A 307 25.58 -3.21 5.28
N TYR A 308 25.70 -3.29 6.61
CA TYR A 308 24.89 -2.48 7.52
C TYR A 308 25.12 -0.99 7.35
N LEU A 309 26.38 -0.56 7.15
CA LEU A 309 26.66 0.85 6.86
C LEU A 309 25.95 1.32 5.59
N HIS A 310 25.99 0.52 4.52
CA HIS A 310 25.33 0.86 3.27
C HIS A 310 23.82 0.98 3.45
N VAL A 311 23.19 0.04 4.14
CA VAL A 311 21.75 0.08 4.45
C VAL A 311 21.41 1.33 5.28
N THR A 312 22.20 1.66 6.30
CA THR A 312 21.99 2.86 7.11
C THR A 312 22.04 4.12 6.26
N VAL A 313 23.04 4.24 5.39
CA VAL A 313 23.16 5.38 4.46
C VAL A 313 21.95 5.43 3.50
N TYR A 314 21.54 4.29 2.94
CA TYR A 314 20.37 4.23 2.06
C TYR A 314 19.08 4.68 2.77
N VAL A 315 18.79 4.14 3.96
CA VAL A 315 17.60 4.52 4.73
C VAL A 315 17.62 6.01 5.04
N CYS A 316 18.78 6.55 5.44
CA CYS A 316 18.90 7.97 5.76
C CYS A 316 18.66 8.87 4.54
N VAL A 317 19.36 8.58 3.43
CA VAL A 317 19.26 9.37 2.19
C VAL A 317 17.87 9.27 1.58
N PHE A 318 17.31 8.06 1.50
CA PHE A 318 16.00 7.83 0.87
C PHE A 318 14.87 8.42 1.71
N SER A 319 14.96 8.41 3.04
CA SER A 319 13.97 9.08 3.90
C SER A 319 13.94 10.58 3.64
N VAL A 320 15.11 11.25 3.63
CA VAL A 320 15.17 12.70 3.39
C VAL A 320 14.76 13.05 1.96
N LEU A 321 15.28 12.31 0.97
CA LEU A 321 15.00 12.57 -0.43
C LEU A 321 13.52 12.33 -0.77
N GLY A 322 12.96 11.21 -0.30
CA GLY A 322 11.55 10.87 -0.48
C GLY A 322 10.63 11.92 0.15
N SER A 323 10.86 12.27 1.41
CA SER A 323 10.08 13.31 2.11
C SER A 323 10.19 14.68 1.42
N ALA A 324 11.39 15.07 0.97
CA ALA A 324 11.59 16.33 0.26
C ALA A 324 10.89 16.34 -1.11
N MET A 325 11.02 15.26 -1.90
CA MET A 325 10.31 15.11 -3.17
C MET A 325 8.80 15.20 -2.97
N ARG A 326 8.29 14.57 -1.92
CA ARG A 326 6.87 14.54 -1.59
C ARG A 326 6.31 15.92 -1.24
N ILE A 327 6.95 16.61 -0.30
CA ILE A 327 6.56 17.97 0.11
C ILE A 327 6.64 18.93 -1.09
N LEU A 328 7.72 18.86 -1.89
CA LEU A 328 7.87 19.71 -3.07
C LEU A 328 6.81 19.44 -4.14
N LEU A 329 6.45 18.17 -4.34
CA LEU A 329 5.42 17.78 -5.28
C LEU A 329 4.05 18.34 -4.85
N LEU A 330 3.66 18.11 -3.59
CA LEU A 330 2.38 18.59 -3.05
C LEU A 330 2.30 20.11 -3.01
N HIS A 331 3.37 20.79 -2.60
CA HIS A 331 3.44 22.26 -2.62
C HIS A 331 3.36 22.85 -4.03
N ARG A 332 3.95 22.18 -5.03
CA ARG A 332 3.84 22.60 -6.43
C ARG A 332 2.44 22.40 -6.99
N LEU A 333 1.73 21.39 -6.52
CA LEU A 333 0.35 21.13 -6.92
C LEU A 333 -0.61 22.13 -6.26
N SER A 334 -0.45 22.39 -4.96
CA SER A 334 -1.31 23.34 -4.22
C SER A 334 -1.17 24.81 -4.67
N LYS A 335 -0.01 25.20 -5.21
CA LYS A 335 0.23 26.58 -5.68
C LYS A 335 -0.27 26.87 -7.11
N ARG A 336 -0.78 25.88 -7.83
CA ARG A 336 -1.28 26.13 -9.20
C ARG A 336 -2.69 26.71 -9.12
N PRO A 337 -2.97 27.83 -9.81
CA PRO A 337 -4.34 28.30 -9.97
C PRO A 337 -5.11 27.29 -10.83
N ASN A 338 -6.33 26.96 -10.38
CA ASN A 338 -7.29 26.12 -11.10
C ASN A 338 -7.65 26.71 -12.47
#